data_AF-A0A841U7M3-F1
#
_entry.id   AF-A0A841U7M3-F1
#
_cell.length_a   1.000
_cell.length_b   1.000
_cell.length_c   1.000
_cell.angle_alpha   90.00
_cell.angle_beta   90.00
_cell.angle_gamma   90.00
#
_symmetry.space_group_name_H-M   'P 1'
#
loop_
_entity.id
_entity.type
_entity.pdbx_description
1 polymer ?
#
loop_
_entity_poly.entity_id
_entity_poly.type
_entity_poly.pdbx_seq_one_letter_code
_entity_poly.pdbx_strand_id
1 'polypeptide(L)'
;MNRLLAARIGWWSAALYLFSLFFLVFQGGKTSLMLFVMLNALGLYLLLGRWSGIGQVQGTRTLEDAAQASLATIPAGARLRIKLQIQIPGFWPLPYIIVREKLTRLSGSDSQDYELSVVPDYRRRGTLVYETAPLRRGRYRFQRTHCSTRDIFGLFEHKGSFEQPLEVKVSPRTVALRDWKMLQRSRTGVVQQKLLSAWSRETTQIDGVREYIHGDRMSRIHWNATARTGEWKSKEYEREALPRLVVVLDRRSSSYRTSEAFELAVSVSASLLEMAARKNMPLGFVSAGAERRWFGVGRASGTREEALDHLIDAEADGTGELGDVLCEASERFEPGAYLIFVSPKTEDSVARALETLDSRKQIASHVHIADRTAGDAEGQKRLLQWQRMFRVKGWDCCTVSRLDDLPQALEVGAV
;
A
#
# COMPACT_ATOMS: atom_id res chain seq x y z
N MET A 1 -33.80 24.28 14.89
CA MET A 1 -35.19 23.86 14.56
C MET A 1 -35.82 22.86 15.55
N ASN A 2 -35.06 22.09 16.35
CA ASN A 2 -35.64 21.02 17.21
C ASN A 2 -36.21 21.45 18.58
N ARG A 3 -35.82 22.61 19.15
CA ARG A 3 -36.26 23.00 20.51
C ARG A 3 -37.71 23.48 20.58
N LEU A 4 -38.19 24.18 19.55
CA LEU A 4 -39.59 24.66 19.49
C LEU A 4 -40.58 23.53 19.24
N LEU A 5 -40.20 22.53 18.42
CA LEU A 5 -41.01 21.32 18.20
C LEU A 5 -41.07 20.46 19.47
N ALA A 6 -39.94 20.26 20.17
CA ALA A 6 -39.92 19.50 21.42
C ALA A 6 -40.76 20.15 22.53
N ALA A 7 -40.70 21.48 22.66
CA ALA A 7 -41.54 22.22 23.61
C ALA A 7 -43.02 22.07 23.26
N ARG A 8 -43.41 22.24 21.98
CA ARG A 8 -44.79 22.12 21.54
C ARG A 8 -45.35 20.71 21.77
N ILE A 9 -44.56 19.67 21.49
CA ILE A 9 -44.93 18.26 21.75
C ILE A 9 -45.13 18.01 23.24
N GLY A 10 -44.29 18.59 24.11
CA GLY A 10 -44.42 18.47 25.57
C GLY A 10 -45.69 19.11 26.13
N TRP A 11 -46.13 20.24 25.58
CA TRP A 11 -47.39 20.88 25.97
C TRP A 11 -48.61 20.06 25.54
N TRP A 12 -48.59 19.48 24.33
CA TRP A 12 -49.65 18.60 23.86
C TRP A 12 -49.74 17.30 24.65
N SER A 13 -48.61 16.68 25.02
CA SER A 13 -48.62 15.48 25.86
C SER A 13 -49.11 15.77 27.28
N ALA A 14 -48.75 16.93 27.85
CA ALA A 14 -49.27 17.37 29.14
C ALA A 14 -50.78 17.66 29.11
N ALA A 15 -51.26 18.32 28.06
CA ALA A 15 -52.70 18.59 27.87
C ALA A 15 -53.50 17.29 27.68
N LEU A 16 -52.97 16.33 26.89
CA LEU A 16 -53.58 15.02 26.69
C LEU A 16 -53.65 14.21 28.00
N TYR A 17 -52.59 14.26 28.81
CA TYR A 17 -52.56 13.63 30.12
C TYR A 17 -53.56 14.27 31.09
N LEU A 18 -53.63 15.60 31.14
CA LEU A 18 -54.58 16.34 31.98
C LEU A 18 -56.03 16.04 31.58
N PHE A 19 -56.30 15.96 30.28
CA PHE A 19 -57.62 15.58 29.76
C PHE A 19 -57.99 14.14 30.13
N SER A 20 -57.06 13.19 29.99
CA SER A 20 -57.28 11.80 30.40
C SER A 20 -57.51 11.67 31.92
N LEU A 21 -56.82 12.46 32.73
CA LEU A 21 -57.00 12.51 34.18
C LEU A 21 -58.38 13.09 34.54
N PHE A 22 -58.78 14.19 33.90
CA PHE A 22 -60.09 14.80 34.13
C PHE A 22 -61.21 13.84 33.72
N PHE A 23 -61.08 13.16 32.59
CA PHE A 23 -62.02 12.14 32.11
C PHE A 23 -62.19 10.99 33.11
N LEU A 24 -61.09 10.52 33.73
CA LEU A 24 -61.13 9.51 34.78
C LEU A 24 -61.91 9.99 36.01
N VAL A 25 -61.66 11.23 36.46
CA VAL A 25 -62.31 11.81 37.65
C VAL A 25 -63.79 12.09 37.42
N PHE A 26 -64.19 12.54 36.22
CA PHE A 26 -65.54 12.99 35.94
C PHE A 26 -66.50 11.87 35.51
N GLN A 27 -66.06 10.94 34.65
CA GLN A 27 -66.91 9.84 34.18
C GLN A 27 -66.89 8.64 35.13
N GLY A 28 -65.71 8.32 35.70
CA GLY A 28 -65.51 7.08 36.45
C GLY A 28 -65.72 5.81 35.60
N GLY A 29 -65.62 4.63 36.23
CA GLY A 29 -65.88 3.34 35.59
C GLY A 29 -64.65 2.61 35.02
N LYS A 30 -64.88 1.38 34.52
CA LYS A 30 -63.80 0.47 34.07
C LYS A 30 -63.10 0.95 32.79
N THR A 31 -63.82 1.59 31.88
CA THR A 31 -63.30 2.04 30.57
C THR A 31 -62.39 3.24 30.68
N SER A 32 -62.76 4.24 31.49
CA SER A 32 -61.93 5.41 31.76
C SER A 32 -60.66 5.04 32.53
N LEU A 33 -60.76 4.10 33.48
CA LEU A 33 -59.60 3.50 34.16
C LEU A 33 -58.65 2.81 33.16
N MET A 34 -59.18 1.99 32.25
CA MET A 34 -58.38 1.27 31.25
C MET A 34 -57.60 2.25 30.35
N LEU A 35 -58.26 3.29 29.83
CA LEU A 35 -57.60 4.30 28.98
C LEU A 35 -56.49 5.06 29.72
N PHE A 36 -56.74 5.45 30.97
CA PHE A 36 -55.73 6.13 31.79
C PHE A 36 -54.52 5.22 32.07
N VAL A 37 -54.75 3.93 32.38
CA VAL A 37 -53.67 2.95 32.58
C VAL A 37 -52.89 2.72 31.29
N MET A 38 -53.55 2.57 30.14
CA MET A 38 -52.87 2.42 28.84
C MET A 38 -52.02 3.66 28.50
N LEU A 39 -52.54 4.87 28.74
CA LEU A 39 -51.78 6.11 28.50
C LEU A 39 -50.55 6.21 29.40
N ASN A 40 -50.66 5.83 30.68
CA ASN A 40 -49.53 5.78 31.61
C ASN A 40 -48.52 4.69 31.22
N ALA A 41 -48.99 3.50 30.82
CA ALA A 41 -48.12 2.43 30.36
C ALA A 41 -47.35 2.84 29.09
N LEU A 42 -48.03 3.48 28.14
CA LEU A 42 -47.40 4.06 26.95
C LEU A 42 -46.42 5.18 27.35
N GLY A 43 -46.82 6.10 28.22
CA GLY A 43 -45.95 7.19 28.69
C GLY A 43 -44.68 6.66 29.37
N LEU A 44 -44.82 5.65 30.23
CA LEU A 44 -43.69 4.97 30.88
C LEU A 44 -42.80 4.26 29.87
N TYR A 45 -43.39 3.58 28.88
CA TYR A 45 -42.66 2.96 27.77
C TYR A 45 -41.83 3.96 26.98
N LEU A 46 -42.45 5.09 26.61
CA LEU A 46 -41.79 6.19 25.90
C LEU A 46 -40.65 6.81 26.72
N LEU A 47 -40.83 6.94 28.04
CA LEU A 47 -39.84 7.50 28.94
C LEU A 47 -38.65 6.54 29.11
N LEU A 48 -38.91 5.26 29.33
CA LEU A 48 -37.87 4.24 29.48
C LEU A 48 -37.09 4.01 28.19
N GLY A 49 -37.74 4.09 27.02
CA GLY A 49 -37.07 4.00 25.71
C GLY A 49 -35.96 5.03 25.54
N ARG A 50 -36.08 6.23 26.13
CA ARG A 50 -35.03 7.27 26.10
C ARG A 50 -33.74 6.83 26.78
N TRP A 51 -33.79 5.85 27.67
CA TRP A 51 -32.63 5.26 28.35
C TRP A 51 -32.10 3.98 27.68
N SER A 52 -32.32 3.84 26.36
CA SER A 52 -31.75 2.77 25.53
C SER A 52 -30.24 2.55 25.74
N GLY A 53 -29.48 3.62 26.04
CA GLY A 53 -28.05 3.53 26.36
C GLY A 53 -27.13 3.35 25.15
N ILE A 54 -27.68 3.21 23.94
CA ILE A 54 -26.92 3.10 22.68
C ILE A 54 -25.98 4.31 22.46
N GLY A 55 -26.32 5.49 23.00
CA GLY A 55 -25.49 6.69 22.88
C GLY A 55 -24.08 6.55 23.47
N GLN A 56 -23.89 5.62 24.42
CA GLN A 56 -22.61 5.31 25.05
C GLN A 56 -22.07 3.94 24.62
N VAL A 57 -22.41 3.50 23.40
CA VAL A 57 -21.89 2.25 22.84
C VAL A 57 -20.36 2.25 22.86
N GLN A 58 -19.79 1.13 23.28
CA GLN A 58 -18.36 0.87 23.21
C GLN A 58 -18.14 -0.33 22.31
N GLY A 59 -17.04 -0.32 21.56
CA GLY A 59 -16.69 -1.45 20.71
C GLY A 59 -15.20 -1.58 20.50
N THR A 60 -14.79 -2.82 20.26
CA THR A 60 -13.42 -3.22 19.95
C THR A 60 -13.41 -4.01 18.65
N ARG A 61 -12.61 -3.54 17.69
CA ARG A 61 -12.25 -4.18 16.43
C ARG A 61 -10.98 -4.98 16.64
N THR A 62 -11.02 -6.21 16.17
CA THR A 62 -9.89 -7.11 16.10
C THR A 62 -9.86 -7.72 14.71
N LEU A 63 -8.68 -7.83 14.12
CA LEU A 63 -8.49 -8.52 12.85
C LEU A 63 -8.30 -10.01 13.18
N GLU A 64 -9.11 -10.91 12.63
CA GLU A 64 -9.01 -12.35 12.99
C GLU A 64 -7.76 -13.01 12.38
N ASP A 65 -7.29 -12.53 11.23
CA ASP A 65 -6.02 -12.97 10.62
C ASP A 65 -4.77 -12.40 11.35
N ALA A 66 -4.96 -11.72 12.48
CA ALA A 66 -3.92 -10.99 13.21
C ALA A 66 -3.02 -11.81 14.14
N ALA A 67 -2.86 -13.11 13.92
CA ALA A 67 -1.69 -13.79 14.48
C ALA A 67 -0.37 -13.12 14.03
N GLN A 68 -0.40 -12.26 12.99
CA GLN A 68 0.74 -11.50 12.46
C GLN A 68 0.51 -9.96 12.32
N ALA A 69 -0.68 -9.42 12.59
CA ALA A 69 -1.10 -8.09 12.10
C ALA A 69 -0.87 -6.88 13.03
N SER A 70 -0.18 -7.03 14.16
CA SER A 70 0.25 -5.85 14.93
C SER A 70 1.33 -5.02 14.20
N LEU A 71 1.95 -5.57 13.15
CA LEU A 71 2.94 -4.91 12.27
C LEU A 71 2.84 -5.33 10.77
N ALA A 72 1.98 -6.29 10.39
CA ALA A 72 2.02 -6.87 9.04
C ALA A 72 1.27 -6.03 8.00
N THR A 73 2.03 -5.52 7.03
CA THR A 73 1.52 -5.05 5.75
C THR A 73 0.89 -6.21 4.98
N ILE A 74 -0.28 -5.99 4.38
CA ILE A 74 -1.07 -7.03 3.69
C ILE A 74 -0.93 -6.82 2.18
N PRO A 75 -0.84 -7.87 1.35
CA PRO A 75 -0.77 -7.71 -0.10
C PRO A 75 -2.10 -7.23 -0.69
N ALA A 76 -2.04 -6.43 -1.75
CA ALA A 76 -3.22 -5.99 -2.48
C ALA A 76 -4.09 -7.16 -2.95
N GLY A 77 -5.40 -6.94 -2.98
CA GLY A 77 -6.44 -7.91 -3.29
C GLY A 77 -6.68 -8.97 -2.21
N ALA A 78 -6.02 -8.89 -1.05
CA ALA A 78 -6.43 -9.62 0.14
C ALA A 78 -7.78 -9.09 0.66
N ARG A 79 -8.51 -9.95 1.36
CA ARG A 79 -9.73 -9.62 2.10
C ARG A 79 -9.39 -9.63 3.58
N LEU A 80 -9.91 -8.67 4.33
CA LEU A 80 -9.75 -8.62 5.78
C LEU A 80 -10.95 -9.23 6.45
N ARG A 81 -10.72 -10.15 7.37
CA ARG A 81 -11.74 -10.64 8.29
C ARG A 81 -11.72 -9.83 9.57
N ILE A 82 -12.76 -9.03 9.78
CA ILE A 82 -12.88 -8.09 10.89
C ILE A 82 -13.87 -8.68 11.88
N LYS A 83 -13.41 -8.83 13.13
CA LYS A 83 -14.24 -9.19 14.27
C LYS A 83 -14.48 -7.95 15.11
N LEU A 84 -15.74 -7.54 15.15
CA LEU A 84 -16.20 -6.41 15.93
C LEU A 84 -16.97 -6.90 17.15
N GLN A 85 -16.49 -6.53 18.33
CA GLN A 85 -17.17 -6.75 19.60
C GLN A 85 -17.77 -5.42 20.06
N ILE A 86 -19.06 -5.44 20.43
CA ILE A 86 -19.80 -4.27 20.86
C ILE A 86 -20.38 -4.54 22.23
N GLN A 87 -20.34 -3.54 23.10
CA GLN A 87 -20.98 -3.54 24.42
C GLN A 87 -21.81 -2.27 24.60
N ILE A 88 -23.06 -2.44 25.01
CA ILE A 88 -23.98 -1.31 25.20
C ILE A 88 -24.39 -1.20 26.67
N PRO A 89 -24.09 -0.09 27.35
CA PRO A 89 -24.50 0.12 28.73
C PRO A 89 -26.00 0.40 28.85
N GLY A 90 -26.63 -0.02 29.96
CA GLY A 90 -28.06 0.17 30.26
C GLY A 90 -28.87 -1.13 30.37
N PHE A 91 -30.19 -1.01 30.50
CA PHE A 91 -31.09 -2.13 30.81
C PHE A 91 -32.24 -2.34 29.79
N TRP A 92 -32.41 -1.44 28.82
CA TRP A 92 -33.49 -1.53 27.84
C TRP A 92 -33.24 -2.66 26.82
N PRO A 93 -34.23 -3.52 26.52
CA PRO A 93 -34.09 -4.58 25.54
C PRO A 93 -33.89 -4.01 24.14
N LEU A 94 -32.88 -4.51 23.42
CA LEU A 94 -32.57 -4.11 22.05
C LEU A 94 -32.78 -5.33 21.15
N PRO A 95 -33.85 -5.37 20.32
CA PRO A 95 -34.16 -6.55 19.52
C PRO A 95 -33.07 -6.81 18.48
N TYR A 96 -32.46 -5.75 17.95
CA TYR A 96 -31.36 -5.82 17.01
C TYR A 96 -30.58 -4.50 17.01
N ILE A 97 -29.32 -4.58 16.61
CA ILE A 97 -28.44 -3.41 16.42
C ILE A 97 -27.94 -3.47 14.99
N ILE A 98 -28.16 -2.39 14.24
CA ILE A 98 -27.54 -2.16 12.94
C ILE A 98 -26.25 -1.38 13.18
N VAL A 99 -25.16 -1.91 12.67
CA VAL A 99 -23.82 -1.34 12.74
C VAL A 99 -23.42 -0.93 11.33
N ARG A 100 -23.06 0.34 11.16
CA ARG A 100 -22.52 0.91 9.92
C ARG A 100 -21.07 1.27 10.14
N GLU A 101 -20.18 0.56 9.44
CA GLU A 101 -18.75 0.84 9.41
C GLU A 101 -18.36 1.36 8.03
N LYS A 102 -17.41 2.29 8.00
CA LYS A 102 -16.87 2.84 6.77
C LYS A 102 -15.36 2.74 6.77
N LEU A 103 -14.81 2.06 5.77
CA LEU A 103 -13.38 1.93 5.54
C LEU A 103 -12.99 2.82 4.38
N THR A 104 -12.15 3.83 4.64
CA THR A 104 -11.73 4.80 3.62
C THR A 104 -10.25 4.64 3.29
N ARG A 105 -9.92 4.65 2.00
CA ARG A 105 -8.53 4.77 1.52
C ARG A 105 -8.09 6.23 1.69
N LEU A 106 -6.89 6.44 2.22
CA LEU A 106 -6.35 7.79 2.44
C LEU A 106 -5.90 8.45 1.12
N SER A 107 -5.36 7.66 0.21
CA SER A 107 -4.73 8.13 -1.04
C SER A 107 -5.70 8.11 -2.24
N GLY A 108 -7.00 8.32 -2.02
CA GLY A 108 -8.02 8.34 -3.08
C GLY A 108 -9.45 8.54 -2.57
N SER A 109 -10.44 8.34 -3.46
CA SER A 109 -11.87 8.44 -3.13
C SER A 109 -12.52 7.08 -2.80
N ASP A 110 -11.75 6.00 -2.85
CA ASP A 110 -12.25 4.65 -2.59
C ASP A 110 -12.70 4.52 -1.12
N SER A 111 -13.96 4.17 -0.95
CA SER A 111 -14.51 3.85 0.36
C SER A 111 -15.43 2.64 0.28
N GLN A 112 -15.41 1.83 1.34
CA GLN A 112 -16.22 0.63 1.47
C GLN A 112 -17.09 0.79 2.70
N ASP A 113 -18.40 0.74 2.48
CA ASP A 113 -19.41 0.86 3.52
C ASP A 113 -19.97 -0.53 3.86
N TYR A 114 -20.05 -0.84 5.15
CA TYR A 114 -20.51 -2.12 5.67
C TYR A 114 -21.70 -1.89 6.60
N GLU A 115 -22.84 -2.52 6.32
CA GLU A 115 -24.03 -2.51 7.17
C GLU A 115 -24.31 -3.92 7.68
N LEU A 116 -24.26 -4.11 8.99
CA LEU A 116 -24.36 -5.40 9.65
C LEU A 116 -25.41 -5.35 10.75
N SER A 117 -26.14 -6.44 10.96
CA SER A 117 -27.11 -6.56 12.06
C SER A 117 -26.67 -7.60 13.07
N VAL A 118 -26.74 -7.29 14.36
CA VAL A 118 -26.48 -8.22 15.45
C VAL A 118 -27.58 -8.17 16.50
N VAL A 119 -27.94 -9.34 17.02
CA VAL A 119 -28.79 -9.44 18.21
C VAL A 119 -27.87 -9.53 19.43
N PRO A 120 -27.95 -8.57 20.37
CA PRO A 120 -27.11 -8.60 21.55
C PRO A 120 -27.52 -9.73 22.51
N ASP A 121 -26.55 -10.25 23.27
CA ASP A 121 -26.80 -11.21 24.34
C ASP A 121 -27.51 -10.58 25.56
N TYR A 122 -27.82 -11.40 26.58
CA TYR A 122 -28.43 -10.91 27.83
C TYR A 122 -27.56 -9.89 28.58
N ARG A 123 -26.24 -9.90 28.34
CA ARG A 123 -25.28 -8.93 28.90
C ARG A 123 -25.06 -7.73 27.97
N ARG A 124 -25.87 -7.59 26.92
CA ARG A 124 -25.86 -6.50 25.93
C ARG A 124 -24.52 -6.40 25.18
N ARG A 125 -23.93 -7.56 24.89
CA ARG A 125 -22.74 -7.75 24.06
C ARG A 125 -23.14 -8.36 22.74
N GLY A 126 -22.57 -7.84 21.66
CA GLY A 126 -22.72 -8.38 20.31
C GLY A 126 -21.35 -8.66 19.72
N THR A 127 -21.21 -9.79 19.02
CA THR A 127 -20.02 -10.06 18.19
C THR A 127 -20.45 -10.20 16.75
N LEU A 128 -19.78 -9.45 15.88
CA LEU A 128 -19.98 -9.43 14.44
C LEU A 128 -18.68 -9.85 13.78
N VAL A 129 -18.77 -10.67 12.74
CA VAL A 129 -17.63 -11.02 11.89
C VAL A 129 -18.04 -10.77 10.45
N TYR A 130 -17.22 -10.01 9.73
CA TYR A 130 -17.45 -9.72 8.33
C TYR A 130 -16.14 -9.67 7.57
N GLU A 131 -16.22 -9.88 6.25
CA GLU A 131 -15.07 -9.81 5.35
C GLU A 131 -15.14 -8.57 4.48
N THR A 132 -13.99 -7.94 4.25
CA THR A 132 -13.93 -6.82 3.33
C THR A 132 -13.94 -7.27 1.88
N ALA A 133 -14.38 -6.38 0.98
CA ALA A 133 -14.05 -6.53 -0.43
C ALA A 133 -12.52 -6.52 -0.63
N PRO A 134 -12.01 -7.13 -1.73
CA PRO A 134 -10.58 -7.10 -2.04
C PRO A 134 -10.02 -5.68 -2.03
N LEU A 135 -9.02 -5.43 -1.18
CA LEU A 135 -8.47 -4.08 -1.00
C LEU A 135 -7.43 -3.76 -2.07
N ARG A 136 -7.52 -2.58 -2.67
CA ARG A 136 -6.45 -2.05 -3.54
C ARG A 136 -5.26 -1.59 -2.69
N ARG A 137 -4.07 -1.46 -3.29
CA ARG A 137 -2.88 -0.91 -2.60
C ARG A 137 -3.19 0.44 -1.97
N GLY A 138 -2.72 0.71 -0.76
CA GLY A 138 -2.95 1.98 -0.07
C GLY A 138 -3.07 1.85 1.45
N ARG A 139 -3.07 3.00 2.12
CA ARG A 139 -3.43 3.07 3.54
C ARG A 139 -4.93 3.24 3.70
N TYR A 140 -5.51 2.41 4.56
CA TYR A 140 -6.93 2.49 4.91
C TYR A 140 -7.09 2.82 6.38
N ARG A 141 -8.15 3.57 6.69
CA ARG A 141 -8.54 3.89 8.05
C ARG A 141 -10.03 3.63 8.23
N PHE A 142 -10.38 2.99 9.34
CA PHE A 142 -11.77 2.89 9.77
C PHE A 142 -12.24 4.24 10.30
N GLN A 143 -13.37 4.70 9.76
CA GLN A 143 -14.04 5.90 10.23
C GLN A 143 -14.83 5.60 11.52
N ARG A 144 -15.47 6.63 12.07
CA ARG A 144 -16.40 6.47 13.19
C ARG A 144 -17.49 5.46 12.84
N THR A 145 -17.70 4.49 13.72
CA THR A 145 -18.73 3.48 13.52
C THR A 145 -20.03 3.91 14.15
N HIS A 146 -21.09 3.80 13.37
CA HIS A 146 -22.43 4.21 13.75
C HIS A 146 -23.26 2.99 14.10
N CYS A 147 -23.82 2.98 15.30
CA CYS A 147 -24.76 1.96 15.75
C CYS A 147 -26.15 2.57 15.81
N SER A 148 -27.14 1.87 15.26
CA SER A 148 -28.54 2.28 15.33
C SER A 148 -29.39 1.09 15.73
N THR A 149 -30.31 1.31 16.67
CA THR A 149 -31.29 0.33 17.10
C THR A 149 -32.66 0.94 16.94
N ARG A 150 -33.64 0.12 16.56
CA ARG A 150 -35.04 0.49 16.69
C ARG A 150 -35.68 -0.33 17.77
N ASP A 151 -36.75 0.22 18.27
CA ASP A 151 -37.61 -0.41 19.25
C ASP A 151 -38.47 -1.53 18.63
N ILE A 152 -39.07 -2.41 19.45
CA ILE A 152 -39.87 -3.57 18.99
C ILE A 152 -41.06 -3.13 18.14
N PHE A 153 -41.68 -2.00 18.49
CA PHE A 153 -42.77 -1.41 17.72
C PHE A 153 -42.30 -0.44 16.62
N GLY A 154 -40.98 -0.26 16.46
CA GLY A 154 -40.41 0.65 15.47
C GLY A 154 -40.67 2.14 15.71
N LEU A 155 -41.17 2.51 16.90
CA LEU A 155 -41.60 3.87 17.21
C LEU A 155 -40.42 4.86 17.34
N PHE A 156 -39.24 4.37 17.75
CA PHE A 156 -38.05 5.18 17.95
C PHE A 156 -36.82 4.54 17.32
N GLU A 157 -35.97 5.39 16.77
CA GLU A 157 -34.62 5.04 16.33
C GLU A 157 -33.62 5.72 17.27
N HIS A 158 -32.84 4.91 17.98
CA HIS A 158 -31.77 5.39 18.83
C HIS A 158 -30.44 5.18 18.12
N LYS A 159 -29.61 6.24 18.11
CA LYS A 159 -28.30 6.25 17.45
C LYS A 159 -27.20 6.40 18.48
N GLY A 160 -26.12 5.68 18.25
CA GLY A 160 -24.86 5.74 18.98
C GLY A 160 -23.69 5.70 18.01
N SER A 161 -22.52 6.06 18.49
CA SER A 161 -21.30 5.93 17.71
C SER A 161 -20.10 5.85 18.61
N PHE A 162 -19.08 5.13 18.16
CA PHE A 162 -17.81 5.05 18.84
C PHE A 162 -16.67 5.12 17.83
N GLU A 163 -15.53 5.60 18.30
CA GLU A 163 -14.29 5.66 17.54
C GLU A 163 -13.31 4.68 18.11
N GLN A 164 -12.68 3.92 17.22
CA GLN A 164 -11.52 3.12 17.55
C GLN A 164 -10.66 3.07 16.29
N PRO A 165 -9.62 3.92 16.22
CA PRO A 165 -8.80 4.03 15.02
C PRO A 165 -8.07 2.71 14.80
N LEU A 166 -8.17 2.20 13.59
CA LEU A 166 -7.39 1.07 13.10
C LEU A 166 -6.94 1.42 11.70
N GLU A 167 -5.63 1.38 11.47
CA GLU A 167 -5.01 1.62 10.18
C GLU A 167 -4.54 0.31 9.58
N VAL A 168 -4.79 0.14 8.29
CA VAL A 168 -4.37 -1.03 7.53
C VAL A 168 -3.50 -0.55 6.38
N LYS A 169 -2.29 -1.09 6.30
CA LYS A 169 -1.37 -0.87 5.18
C LYS A 169 -1.51 -2.01 4.17
N VAL A 170 -1.86 -1.67 2.94
CA VAL A 170 -1.97 -2.63 1.83
C VAL A 170 -0.81 -2.40 0.86
N SER A 171 0.17 -3.30 0.88
CA SER A 171 1.31 -3.34 -0.04
C SER A 171 0.92 -3.75 -1.46
N PRO A 172 1.71 -3.36 -2.48
CA PRO A 172 1.58 -3.95 -3.81
C PRO A 172 1.77 -5.47 -3.77
N ARG A 173 1.13 -6.17 -4.72
CA ARG A 173 1.43 -7.59 -4.94
C ARG A 173 2.85 -7.72 -5.46
N THR A 174 3.54 -8.76 -5.02
CA THR A 174 4.89 -9.09 -5.50
C THR A 174 4.95 -10.54 -5.93
N VAL A 175 5.83 -10.83 -6.90
CA VAL A 175 6.15 -12.18 -7.33
C VAL A 175 7.63 -12.45 -7.03
N ALA A 176 7.92 -13.66 -6.57
CA ALA A 176 9.28 -14.06 -6.25
C ALA A 176 10.08 -14.24 -7.55
N LEU A 177 11.11 -13.41 -7.73
CA LEU A 177 12.10 -13.54 -8.79
C LEU A 177 13.33 -14.26 -8.22
N ARG A 178 13.72 -15.39 -8.80
CA ARG A 178 14.86 -16.21 -8.35
C ARG A 178 16.14 -15.69 -8.95
N ASP A 179 16.12 -15.49 -10.27
CA ASP A 179 17.26 -15.02 -11.01
C ASP A 179 16.87 -13.95 -12.01
N TRP A 180 17.89 -13.30 -12.54
CA TRP A 180 17.72 -12.38 -13.64
C TRP A 180 18.86 -12.71 -14.60
N LYS A 181 18.56 -13.49 -15.65
CA LYS A 181 19.59 -13.92 -16.62
C LYS A 181 20.14 -12.75 -17.43
N MET A 182 19.39 -11.66 -17.53
CA MET A 182 19.77 -10.48 -18.30
C MET A 182 20.93 -9.67 -17.65
N LEU A 183 21.10 -9.78 -16.33
CA LEU A 183 22.24 -9.30 -15.51
C LEU A 183 23.44 -10.21 -15.73
N GLN A 184 23.21 -11.44 -16.20
CA GLN A 184 24.26 -12.37 -16.59
C GLN A 184 24.63 -12.24 -18.07
N ARG A 185 23.71 -11.85 -18.96
CA ARG A 185 24.03 -11.55 -20.37
C ARG A 185 24.88 -10.30 -20.53
N SER A 186 24.59 -9.25 -19.76
CA SER A 186 25.48 -8.09 -19.63
C SER A 186 26.88 -8.46 -19.13
N ARG A 187 27.03 -9.60 -18.44
CA ARG A 187 28.31 -10.16 -17.98
C ARG A 187 29.07 -10.98 -19.03
N THR A 188 28.45 -11.44 -20.13
CA THR A 188 29.05 -12.41 -21.07
C THR A 188 29.53 -11.82 -22.42
N GLY A 189 29.29 -10.55 -22.72
CA GLY A 189 29.78 -9.89 -23.94
C GLY A 189 31.10 -9.14 -23.75
N VAL A 190 31.65 -8.52 -24.81
CA VAL A 190 32.86 -7.63 -24.81
C VAL A 190 32.79 -6.52 -23.72
N VAL A 191 31.58 -6.23 -23.23
CA VAL A 191 31.32 -5.39 -22.06
C VAL A 191 32.01 -5.91 -20.79
N GLN A 192 32.34 -7.22 -20.70
CA GLN A 192 33.05 -7.87 -19.59
C GLN A 192 34.46 -7.30 -19.33
N GLN A 193 35.21 -6.87 -20.35
CA GLN A 193 36.53 -6.25 -20.10
C GLN A 193 36.40 -4.84 -19.53
N LYS A 194 35.46 -4.03 -20.03
CA LYS A 194 35.19 -2.70 -19.46
C LYS A 194 34.55 -2.80 -18.08
N LEU A 195 33.62 -3.73 -17.90
CA LEU A 195 32.89 -3.94 -16.67
C LEU A 195 33.77 -4.61 -15.61
N LEU A 196 34.53 -5.68 -15.88
CA LEU A 196 35.52 -6.18 -14.92
C LEU A 196 36.64 -5.16 -14.65
N SER A 197 37.06 -4.33 -15.61
CA SER A 197 38.04 -3.26 -15.33
C SER A 197 37.46 -2.11 -14.50
N ALA A 198 36.14 -1.91 -14.55
CA ALA A 198 35.42 -0.94 -13.75
C ALA A 198 34.99 -1.51 -12.39
N TRP A 199 34.70 -2.82 -12.29
CA TRP A 199 34.18 -3.57 -11.13
C TRP A 199 35.27 -4.29 -10.32
N SER A 200 36.47 -4.43 -10.89
CA SER A 200 37.68 -4.96 -10.24
C SER A 200 38.68 -3.83 -9.98
N ARG A 201 38.18 -2.62 -9.72
CA ARG A 201 39.00 -1.64 -9.02
C ARG A 201 38.81 -1.90 -7.54
N GLU A 202 39.71 -2.72 -6.99
CA GLU A 202 40.08 -2.54 -5.59
C GLU A 202 40.29 -1.04 -5.38
N THR A 203 39.52 -0.45 -4.48
CA THR A 203 39.70 0.96 -4.15
C THR A 203 41.14 1.20 -3.71
N THR A 204 41.66 2.42 -3.84
CA THR A 204 42.95 2.76 -3.24
C THR A 204 42.87 2.81 -1.70
N GLN A 205 41.66 2.78 -1.13
CA GLN A 205 41.45 2.71 0.31
C GLN A 205 41.75 1.32 0.86
N ILE A 206 42.61 1.31 1.88
CA ILE A 206 42.96 0.11 2.62
C ILE A 206 41.86 -0.10 3.66
N ASP A 207 41.11 -1.18 3.53
CA ASP A 207 40.06 -1.60 4.48
C ASP A 207 40.70 -2.30 5.71
N GLY A 208 41.81 -3.00 5.48
CA GLY A 208 42.54 -3.68 6.54
C GLY A 208 43.93 -4.15 6.15
N VAL A 209 44.56 -4.86 7.09
CA VAL A 209 45.85 -5.51 6.88
C VAL A 209 45.70 -6.98 7.26
N ARG A 210 46.03 -7.87 6.32
CA ARG A 210 45.99 -9.33 6.54
C ARG A 210 47.37 -9.95 6.39
N GLU A 211 47.50 -11.21 6.79
CA GLU A 211 48.71 -11.98 6.53
C GLU A 211 48.94 -12.17 5.04
N TYR A 212 50.22 -12.06 4.65
CA TYR A 212 50.64 -12.29 3.27
C TYR A 212 50.43 -13.75 2.90
N ILE A 213 49.75 -13.99 1.78
CA ILE A 213 49.61 -15.32 1.20
C ILE A 213 50.52 -15.40 -0.02
N HIS A 214 51.26 -16.50 -0.16
CA HIS A 214 52.14 -16.74 -1.30
C HIS A 214 51.34 -16.63 -2.61
N GLY A 215 51.68 -15.65 -3.43
CA GLY A 215 50.94 -15.28 -4.65
C GLY A 215 50.38 -13.86 -4.65
N ASP A 216 50.33 -13.20 -3.49
CA ASP A 216 50.01 -11.77 -3.40
C ASP A 216 51.10 -10.93 -4.09
N ARG A 217 50.67 -9.93 -4.87
CA ARG A 217 51.58 -9.01 -5.59
C ARG A 217 52.41 -8.19 -4.61
N MET A 218 53.69 -8.02 -4.89
CA MET A 218 54.62 -7.25 -4.05
C MET A 218 54.15 -5.79 -3.80
N SER A 219 53.43 -5.19 -4.75
CA SER A 219 52.85 -3.83 -4.62
C SER A 219 51.79 -3.72 -3.53
N ARG A 220 51.22 -4.85 -3.07
CA ARG A 220 50.19 -4.91 -2.02
C ARG A 220 50.80 -5.09 -0.63
N ILE A 221 52.11 -5.19 -0.49
CA ILE A 221 52.73 -5.34 0.84
C ILE A 221 52.54 -4.06 1.64
N HIS A 222 52.07 -4.21 2.88
CA HIS A 222 51.96 -3.10 3.83
C HIS A 222 53.27 -2.98 4.62
N TRP A 223 54.24 -2.24 4.06
CA TRP A 223 55.60 -2.14 4.60
C TRP A 223 55.65 -1.69 6.07
N ASN A 224 54.86 -0.70 6.46
CA ASN A 224 54.84 -0.22 7.86
C ASN A 224 54.32 -1.28 8.85
N ALA A 225 53.40 -2.14 8.41
CA ALA A 225 52.87 -3.20 9.28
C ALA A 225 53.88 -4.34 9.37
N THR A 226 54.43 -4.72 8.21
CA THR A 226 55.49 -5.73 8.09
C THR A 226 56.71 -5.37 8.94
N ALA A 227 57.14 -4.11 8.92
CA ALA A 227 58.26 -3.62 9.73
C ALA A 227 57.98 -3.65 11.24
N ARG A 228 56.72 -3.50 11.66
CA ARG A 228 56.33 -3.50 13.09
C ARG A 228 56.12 -4.90 13.65
N THR A 229 55.61 -5.83 12.85
CA THR A 229 55.32 -7.21 13.29
C THR A 229 56.42 -8.21 12.97
N GLY A 230 57.37 -7.88 12.08
CA GLY A 230 58.41 -8.80 11.60
C GLY A 230 57.92 -9.87 10.61
N GLU A 231 56.61 -9.96 10.41
CA GLU A 231 55.94 -10.87 9.49
C GLU A 231 55.39 -10.13 8.27
N TRP A 232 55.41 -10.77 7.10
CA TRP A 232 54.84 -10.22 5.87
C TRP A 232 53.34 -9.98 5.98
N LYS A 233 52.92 -8.73 5.75
CA LYS A 233 51.49 -8.34 5.74
C LYS A 233 51.09 -7.75 4.37
N SER A 234 49.91 -8.14 3.89
CA SER A 234 49.28 -7.62 2.67
C SER A 234 48.20 -6.59 3.03
N LYS A 235 48.11 -5.52 2.23
CA LYS A 235 46.99 -4.57 2.21
C LYS A 235 45.74 -5.31 1.76
N GLU A 236 44.69 -5.23 2.56
CA GLU A 236 43.34 -5.64 2.17
C GLU A 236 42.61 -4.39 1.70
N TYR A 237 42.24 -4.38 0.42
CA TYR A 237 41.52 -3.28 -0.19
C TYR A 237 40.02 -3.58 -0.14
N GLU A 238 39.21 -2.56 0.09
CA GLU A 238 37.76 -2.69 0.02
C GLU A 238 37.37 -3.19 -1.38
N ARG A 239 36.55 -4.24 -1.43
CA ARG A 239 36.00 -4.72 -2.70
C ARG A 239 34.82 -3.85 -3.08
N GLU A 240 34.74 -3.40 -4.33
CA GLU A 240 33.57 -2.70 -4.83
C GLU A 240 32.30 -3.53 -4.61
N ALA A 241 31.27 -2.87 -4.08
CA ALA A 241 29.97 -3.44 -3.79
C ALA A 241 29.33 -4.05 -5.05
N LEU A 242 28.40 -5.00 -4.86
CA LEU A 242 27.54 -5.49 -5.94
C LEU A 242 26.96 -4.30 -6.72
N PRO A 243 26.83 -4.40 -8.06
CA PRO A 243 26.38 -3.28 -8.85
C PRO A 243 24.97 -2.88 -8.41
N ARG A 244 24.77 -1.58 -8.19
CA ARG A 244 23.51 -1.05 -7.67
C ARG A 244 22.39 -1.28 -8.69
N LEU A 245 21.28 -1.85 -8.23
CA LEU A 245 20.04 -1.91 -9.01
C LEU A 245 19.22 -0.65 -8.73
N VAL A 246 18.95 0.14 -9.77
CA VAL A 246 18.10 1.32 -9.69
C VAL A 246 16.80 1.05 -10.43
N VAL A 247 15.68 1.02 -9.71
CA VAL A 247 14.35 0.88 -10.33
C VAL A 247 13.73 2.26 -10.50
N VAL A 248 13.35 2.61 -11.72
CA VAL A 248 12.65 3.86 -12.06
C VAL A 248 11.20 3.53 -12.41
N LEU A 249 10.26 3.97 -11.58
CA LEU A 249 8.83 3.82 -11.83
C LEU A 249 8.31 5.08 -12.53
N ASP A 250 7.82 4.94 -13.76
CA ASP A 250 7.02 5.97 -14.43
C ASP A 250 5.68 6.12 -13.72
N ARG A 251 5.36 7.33 -13.25
CA ARG A 251 4.04 7.65 -12.66
C ARG A 251 3.33 8.75 -13.45
N ARG A 252 3.73 9.01 -14.70
CA ARG A 252 3.09 10.01 -15.56
C ARG A 252 1.66 9.59 -15.86
N SER A 253 0.69 10.40 -15.48
CA SER A 253 -0.75 10.10 -15.64
C SER A 253 -1.12 9.75 -17.09
N SER A 254 -0.60 10.50 -18.07
CA SER A 254 -0.84 10.28 -19.50
C SER A 254 -0.17 9.03 -20.09
N SER A 255 0.78 8.42 -19.36
CA SER A 255 1.39 7.15 -19.76
C SER A 255 0.40 5.99 -19.63
N TYR A 256 -0.48 6.04 -18.62
CA TYR A 256 -1.36 4.94 -18.27
C TYR A 256 -2.80 5.18 -18.75
N ARG A 257 -3.32 4.29 -19.59
CA ARG A 257 -4.73 4.33 -20.05
C ARG A 257 -5.70 3.82 -18.99
N THR A 258 -5.25 2.87 -18.16
CA THR A 258 -6.05 2.23 -17.12
C THR A 258 -5.29 2.23 -15.80
N SER A 259 -6.04 2.31 -14.69
CA SER A 259 -5.48 2.17 -13.34
C SER A 259 -4.81 0.80 -13.15
N GLU A 260 -5.33 -0.27 -13.77
CA GLU A 260 -4.74 -1.61 -13.69
C GLU A 260 -3.33 -1.69 -14.28
N ALA A 261 -3.06 -0.97 -15.38
CA ALA A 261 -1.71 -0.92 -15.96
C ALA A 261 -0.71 -0.25 -15.00
N PHE A 262 -1.15 0.80 -14.29
CA PHE A 262 -0.33 1.44 -13.27
C PHE A 262 -0.11 0.52 -12.06
N GLU A 263 -1.15 -0.18 -11.59
CA GLU A 263 -1.04 -1.17 -10.51
C GLU A 263 -0.05 -2.29 -10.87
N LEU A 264 -0.03 -2.72 -12.13
CA LEU A 264 0.95 -3.68 -12.64
C LEU A 264 2.37 -3.09 -12.61
N ALA A 265 2.57 -1.86 -13.08
CA ALA A 265 3.87 -1.18 -13.03
C ALA A 265 4.42 -1.11 -11.60
N VAL A 266 3.58 -0.72 -10.63
CA VAL A 266 3.94 -0.67 -9.22
C VAL A 266 4.29 -2.06 -8.67
N SER A 267 3.50 -3.08 -9.01
CA SER A 267 3.73 -4.46 -8.56
C SER A 267 5.02 -5.05 -9.15
N VAL A 268 5.33 -4.73 -10.41
CA VAL A 268 6.61 -5.06 -11.06
C VAL A 268 7.76 -4.37 -10.32
N SER A 269 7.69 -3.05 -10.10
CA SER A 269 8.72 -2.33 -9.36
C SER A 269 8.94 -2.92 -7.97
N ALA A 270 7.87 -3.19 -7.21
CA ALA A 270 7.97 -3.82 -5.90
C ALA A 270 8.66 -5.20 -5.94
N SER A 271 8.35 -6.02 -6.95
CA SER A 271 8.98 -7.33 -7.14
C SER A 271 10.48 -7.22 -7.43
N LEU A 272 10.89 -6.21 -8.20
CA LEU A 272 12.31 -5.93 -8.47
C LEU A 272 13.06 -5.46 -7.23
N LEU A 273 12.44 -4.60 -6.41
CA LEU A 273 13.02 -4.13 -5.16
C LEU A 273 13.19 -5.28 -4.16
N GLU A 274 12.19 -6.16 -4.05
CA GLU A 274 12.27 -7.38 -3.24
C GLU A 274 13.39 -8.32 -3.69
N MET A 275 13.55 -8.50 -5.01
CA MET A 275 14.61 -9.32 -5.58
C MET A 275 16.00 -8.76 -5.24
N ALA A 276 16.22 -7.46 -5.46
CA ALA A 276 17.48 -6.80 -5.12
C ALA A 276 17.82 -6.95 -3.64
N ALA A 277 16.83 -6.74 -2.77
CA ALA A 277 17.02 -6.89 -1.33
C ALA A 277 17.34 -8.33 -0.92
N ARG A 278 16.64 -9.33 -1.48
CA ARG A 278 16.94 -10.76 -1.23
C ARG A 278 18.35 -11.16 -1.67
N LYS A 279 18.89 -10.50 -2.70
CA LYS A 279 20.24 -10.72 -3.22
C LYS A 279 21.30 -9.84 -2.56
N ASN A 280 20.95 -9.05 -1.54
CA ASN A 280 21.84 -8.07 -0.89
C ASN A 280 22.51 -7.11 -1.89
N MET A 281 21.82 -6.76 -2.98
CA MET A 281 22.30 -5.76 -3.92
C MET A 281 21.98 -4.36 -3.39
N PRO A 282 22.92 -3.39 -3.47
CA PRO A 282 22.60 -2.00 -3.21
C PRO A 282 21.41 -1.55 -4.05
N LEU A 283 20.47 -0.88 -3.41
CA LEU A 283 19.18 -0.54 -4.00
C LEU A 283 19.08 0.96 -4.23
N GLY A 284 18.70 1.35 -5.43
CA GLY A 284 18.19 2.66 -5.77
C GLY A 284 16.74 2.56 -6.23
N PHE A 285 15.92 3.55 -5.89
CA PHE A 285 14.57 3.63 -6.40
C PHE A 285 14.24 5.08 -6.75
N VAL A 286 13.57 5.27 -7.89
CA VAL A 286 13.14 6.58 -8.38
C VAL A 286 11.65 6.50 -8.70
N SER A 287 10.87 7.33 -8.03
CA SER A 287 9.43 7.45 -8.27
C SER A 287 9.18 8.73 -9.07
N ALA A 288 8.90 8.60 -10.36
CA ALA A 288 8.66 9.70 -11.30
C ALA A 288 7.20 10.22 -11.26
N GLY A 289 6.74 10.66 -10.09
CA GLY A 289 5.40 11.24 -9.88
C GLY A 289 5.36 12.75 -10.02
N ALA A 290 4.29 13.37 -9.48
CA ALA A 290 4.17 14.82 -9.37
C ALA A 290 5.39 15.41 -8.63
N GLU A 291 5.76 14.78 -7.52
CA GLU A 291 7.06 14.96 -6.88
C GLU A 291 7.97 13.78 -7.21
N ARG A 292 9.16 14.08 -7.74
CA ARG A 292 10.20 13.08 -7.99
C ARG A 292 10.86 12.69 -6.68
N ARG A 293 10.66 11.45 -6.24
CA ARG A 293 11.30 10.92 -5.03
C ARG A 293 12.43 9.97 -5.39
N TRP A 294 13.54 10.12 -4.68
CA TRP A 294 14.79 9.41 -4.91
C TRP A 294 15.19 8.68 -3.63
N PHE A 295 15.49 7.40 -3.76
CA PHE A 295 15.91 6.54 -2.67
C PHE A 295 17.26 5.92 -3.05
N GLY A 296 18.18 5.86 -2.09
CA GLY A 296 19.49 5.27 -2.30
C GLY A 296 20.34 5.98 -3.34
N VAL A 297 20.51 7.30 -3.22
CA VAL A 297 21.30 8.14 -4.14
C VAL A 297 22.80 8.11 -3.78
N GLY A 298 23.68 8.24 -4.77
CA GLY A 298 25.14 8.33 -4.53
C GLY A 298 25.71 7.02 -3.98
N ARG A 299 26.34 7.04 -2.80
CA ARG A 299 26.83 5.82 -2.11
C ARG A 299 25.86 5.27 -1.07
N ALA A 300 24.85 6.03 -0.66
CA ALA A 300 23.84 5.55 0.29
C ALA A 300 22.96 4.49 -0.39
N SER A 301 22.76 3.34 0.25
CA SER A 301 21.76 2.36 -0.21
C SER A 301 20.39 2.79 0.31
N GLY A 302 19.38 2.75 -0.56
CA GLY A 302 18.00 2.96 -0.14
C GLY A 302 17.54 1.76 0.67
N THR A 303 16.75 1.99 1.71
CA THR A 303 16.17 0.90 2.49
C THR A 303 15.01 0.29 1.70
N ARG A 304 14.98 -1.05 1.59
CA ARG A 304 13.85 -1.79 1.01
C ARG A 304 12.51 -1.31 1.59
N GLU A 305 12.45 -1.14 2.91
CA GLU A 305 11.25 -0.76 3.64
C GLU A 305 10.75 0.64 3.25
N GLU A 306 11.64 1.62 3.10
CA GLU A 306 11.27 2.97 2.67
C GLU A 306 10.69 2.99 1.25
N ALA A 307 11.34 2.28 0.33
CA ALA A 307 10.88 2.20 -1.05
C ALA A 307 9.53 1.49 -1.16
N LEU A 308 9.34 0.38 -0.43
CA LEU A 308 8.07 -0.35 -0.41
C LEU A 308 6.96 0.43 0.30
N ASP A 309 7.25 1.13 1.40
CA ASP A 309 6.27 1.98 2.11
C ASP A 309 5.84 3.17 1.23
N HIS A 310 6.75 3.75 0.44
CA HIS A 310 6.42 4.77 -0.55
C HIS A 310 5.49 4.24 -1.64
N LEU A 311 5.71 3.02 -2.12
CA LEU A 311 4.85 2.43 -3.16
C LEU A 311 3.40 2.27 -2.70
N ILE A 312 3.13 2.13 -1.40
CA ILE A 312 1.76 1.99 -0.86
C ILE A 312 0.86 3.15 -1.32
N ASP A 313 1.37 4.38 -1.28
CA ASP A 313 0.60 5.59 -1.58
C ASP A 313 0.94 6.19 -2.95
N ALA A 314 1.77 5.52 -3.75
CA ALA A 314 2.10 5.97 -5.09
C ALA A 314 0.88 5.90 -6.02
N GLU A 315 0.58 7.02 -6.66
CA GLU A 315 -0.48 7.20 -7.67
C GLU A 315 0.11 7.72 -9.00
N ALA A 316 -0.60 7.55 -10.11
CA ALA A 316 -0.19 8.07 -11.41
C ALA A 316 -0.51 9.57 -11.55
N ASP A 317 0.23 10.41 -10.82
CA ASP A 317 0.02 11.85 -10.68
C ASP A 317 1.06 12.71 -11.43
N GLY A 318 2.06 12.08 -12.06
CA GLY A 318 3.16 12.75 -12.74
C GLY A 318 2.74 13.43 -14.04
N THR A 319 3.46 14.49 -14.40
CA THR A 319 3.29 15.23 -15.66
C THR A 319 4.56 15.27 -16.51
N GLY A 320 5.73 15.16 -15.88
CA GLY A 320 7.04 15.21 -16.54
C GLY A 320 7.32 14.02 -17.47
N GLU A 321 8.23 14.22 -18.41
CA GLU A 321 8.67 13.16 -19.32
C GLU A 321 9.63 12.19 -18.63
N LEU A 322 9.53 10.90 -18.99
CA LEU A 322 10.39 9.88 -18.43
C LEU A 322 11.86 10.05 -18.86
N GLY A 323 12.10 10.54 -20.07
CA GLY A 323 13.45 10.84 -20.57
C GLY A 323 14.24 11.78 -19.66
N ASP A 324 13.59 12.86 -19.16
CA ASP A 324 14.24 13.81 -18.25
C ASP A 324 14.63 13.15 -16.93
N VAL A 325 13.76 12.30 -16.39
CA VAL A 325 14.02 11.57 -15.15
C VAL A 325 15.18 10.59 -15.32
N LEU A 326 15.28 9.94 -16.47
CA LEU A 326 16.39 9.05 -16.80
C LEU A 326 17.71 9.81 -16.97
N CYS A 327 17.69 10.99 -17.60
CA CYS A 327 18.84 11.89 -17.65
C CYS A 327 19.30 12.30 -16.24
N GLU A 328 18.38 12.73 -15.37
CA GLU A 328 18.70 13.06 -13.97
C GLU A 328 19.22 11.84 -13.18
N ALA A 329 18.65 10.66 -13.42
CA ALA A 329 19.15 9.43 -12.81
C ALA A 329 20.59 9.12 -13.25
N SER A 330 20.92 9.40 -14.52
CA SER A 330 22.28 9.25 -15.04
C SER A 330 23.31 10.14 -14.32
N GLU A 331 22.86 11.25 -13.74
CA GLU A 331 23.69 12.19 -12.99
C GLU A 331 23.84 11.82 -11.53
N ARG A 332 22.77 11.29 -10.93
CA ARG A 332 22.70 11.02 -9.49
C ARG A 332 23.25 9.66 -9.08
N PHE A 333 23.24 8.69 -9.98
CA PHE A 333 23.75 7.34 -9.73
C PHE A 333 25.15 7.14 -10.32
N GLU A 334 25.91 6.26 -9.69
CA GLU A 334 27.30 6.00 -10.06
C GLU A 334 27.42 5.28 -11.42
N PRO A 335 28.55 5.42 -12.13
CA PRO A 335 28.84 4.61 -13.33
C PRO A 335 28.75 3.11 -13.01
N GLY A 336 28.22 2.31 -13.95
CA GLY A 336 28.07 0.86 -13.76
C GLY A 336 26.82 0.41 -13.01
N ALA A 337 25.95 1.34 -12.57
CA ALA A 337 24.63 1.01 -12.05
C ALA A 337 23.73 0.38 -13.12
N TYR A 338 22.87 -0.56 -12.70
CA TYR A 338 21.82 -1.15 -13.54
C TYR A 338 20.54 -0.35 -13.36
N LEU A 339 20.16 0.42 -14.37
CA LEU A 339 18.92 1.19 -14.39
C LEU A 339 17.82 0.37 -15.07
N ILE A 340 16.79 -0.01 -14.31
CA ILE A 340 15.58 -0.62 -14.83
C ILE A 340 14.46 0.39 -14.75
N PHE A 341 13.89 0.79 -15.88
CA PHE A 341 12.71 1.63 -15.89
C PHE A 341 11.46 0.85 -16.28
N VAL A 342 10.36 1.16 -15.59
CA VAL A 342 9.06 0.50 -15.73
C VAL A 342 8.09 1.54 -16.27
N SER A 343 7.65 1.37 -17.52
CA SER A 343 6.73 2.29 -18.19
C SER A 343 5.95 1.57 -19.30
N PRO A 344 4.71 1.99 -19.61
CA PRO A 344 3.97 1.53 -20.78
C PRO A 344 4.34 2.29 -22.08
N LYS A 345 5.17 3.34 -22.01
CA LYS A 345 5.45 4.22 -23.15
C LYS A 345 6.79 3.92 -23.81
N THR A 346 6.80 3.98 -25.15
CA THR A 346 8.01 3.97 -25.99
C THR A 346 8.14 5.34 -26.64
N GLU A 347 8.94 6.21 -26.02
CA GLU A 347 9.11 7.61 -26.44
C GLU A 347 10.56 7.89 -26.88
N ASP A 348 10.73 8.80 -27.85
CA ASP A 348 12.06 9.18 -28.35
C ASP A 348 12.90 9.91 -27.29
N SER A 349 12.25 10.61 -26.35
CA SER A 349 12.92 11.24 -25.21
C SER A 349 13.65 10.20 -24.34
N VAL A 350 13.03 9.02 -24.15
CA VAL A 350 13.65 7.88 -23.48
C VAL A 350 14.83 7.36 -24.29
N ALA A 351 14.71 7.24 -25.62
CA ALA A 351 15.82 6.79 -26.46
C ALA A 351 17.06 7.68 -26.32
N ARG A 352 16.88 9.01 -26.31
CA ARG A 352 17.97 9.97 -26.08
C ARG A 352 18.58 9.81 -24.68
N ALA A 353 17.75 9.62 -23.66
CA ALA A 353 18.24 9.40 -22.29
C ALA A 353 19.04 8.11 -22.16
N LEU A 354 18.69 7.05 -22.89
CA LEU A 354 19.44 5.79 -22.92
C LEU A 354 20.85 5.97 -23.51
N GLU A 355 21.01 6.83 -24.52
CA GLU A 355 22.34 7.16 -25.06
C GLU A 355 23.19 7.91 -24.03
N THR A 356 22.58 8.80 -23.24
CA THR A 356 23.25 9.47 -22.11
C THR A 356 23.68 8.46 -21.04
N LEU A 357 22.82 7.49 -20.69
CA LEU A 357 23.14 6.42 -19.74
C LEU A 357 24.31 5.56 -20.22
N ASP A 358 24.30 5.18 -21.50
CA ASP A 358 25.37 4.37 -22.12
C ASP A 358 26.70 5.13 -22.13
N SER A 359 26.69 6.44 -22.44
CA SER A 359 27.88 7.29 -22.40
C SER A 359 28.53 7.35 -21.00
N ARG A 360 27.72 7.17 -19.95
CA ARG A 360 28.15 7.13 -18.54
C ARG A 360 28.45 5.71 -18.04
N LYS A 361 28.48 4.71 -18.94
CA LYS A 361 28.71 3.29 -18.63
C LYS A 361 27.68 2.69 -17.69
N GLN A 362 26.45 3.19 -17.71
CA GLN A 362 25.32 2.60 -16.98
C GLN A 362 24.55 1.66 -17.90
N ILE A 363 24.01 0.59 -17.33
CA ILE A 363 23.30 -0.44 -18.09
C ILE A 363 21.81 -0.18 -17.95
N ALA A 364 21.13 0.06 -19.07
CA ALA A 364 19.71 0.36 -19.08
C ALA A 364 18.87 -0.84 -19.52
N SER A 365 17.71 -0.99 -18.88
CA SER A 365 16.75 -2.05 -19.11
C SER A 365 15.34 -1.47 -19.11
N HIS A 366 14.52 -1.90 -20.06
CA HIS A 366 13.11 -1.52 -20.11
C HIS A 366 12.20 -2.68 -19.70
N VAL A 367 11.33 -2.45 -18.71
CA VAL A 367 10.18 -3.33 -18.45
C VAL A 367 8.93 -2.63 -19.00
N HIS A 368 8.55 -2.99 -20.22
CA HIS A 368 7.40 -2.45 -20.91
C HIS A 368 6.10 -3.04 -20.35
N ILE A 369 5.21 -2.18 -19.88
CA ILE A 369 3.89 -2.58 -19.37
C ILE A 369 2.89 -2.60 -20.53
N ALA A 370 2.47 -3.80 -20.94
CA ALA A 370 1.49 -3.97 -22.00
C ALA A 370 0.07 -3.72 -21.49
N ASP A 371 -0.67 -2.82 -22.15
CA ASP A 371 -2.09 -2.62 -21.88
C ASP A 371 -2.91 -3.72 -22.59
N ARG A 372 -3.65 -4.51 -21.80
CA ARG A 372 -4.50 -5.61 -22.28
C ARG A 372 -5.65 -5.15 -23.17
N THR A 373 -6.04 -3.87 -23.07
CA THR A 373 -7.20 -3.32 -23.78
C THR A 373 -6.81 -2.63 -25.09
N ALA A 374 -5.51 -2.41 -25.32
CA ALA A 374 -5.00 -1.68 -26.46
C ALA A 374 -4.58 -2.64 -27.59
N GLY A 375 -5.56 -3.09 -28.37
CA GLY A 375 -5.33 -3.76 -29.66
C GLY A 375 -5.00 -2.78 -30.80
N ASP A 376 -4.21 -1.73 -30.54
CA ASP A 376 -3.85 -0.76 -31.57
C ASP A 376 -2.67 -1.31 -32.40
N ALA A 377 -2.92 -1.61 -33.67
CA ALA A 377 -1.93 -2.12 -34.60
C ALA A 377 -0.72 -1.16 -34.75
N GLU A 378 -0.93 0.14 -34.58
CA GLU A 378 0.13 1.15 -34.61
C GLU A 378 1.02 1.07 -33.36
N GLY A 379 0.40 0.91 -32.18
CA GLY A 379 1.13 0.70 -30.93
C GLY A 379 2.00 -0.55 -30.95
N GLN A 380 1.49 -1.65 -31.52
CA GLN A 380 2.24 -2.89 -31.65
C GLN A 380 3.43 -2.77 -32.61
N LYS A 381 3.28 -2.04 -33.73
CA LYS A 381 4.38 -1.73 -34.65
C LYS A 381 5.47 -0.91 -33.96
N ARG A 382 5.09 0.12 -33.20
CA ARG A 382 6.05 0.95 -32.44
C ARG A 382 6.80 0.13 -31.39
N LEU A 383 6.11 -0.75 -30.67
CA LEU A 383 6.74 -1.65 -29.71
C LEU A 383 7.76 -2.59 -30.39
N LEU A 384 7.43 -3.16 -31.55
CA LEU A 384 8.35 -4.01 -32.30
C LEU A 384 9.59 -3.23 -32.79
N GLN A 385 9.41 -2.00 -33.25
CA GLN A 385 10.53 -1.11 -33.61
C GLN A 385 11.40 -0.81 -32.39
N TRP A 386 10.77 -0.53 -31.24
CA TRP A 386 11.45 -0.28 -29.98
C TRP A 386 12.28 -1.49 -29.51
N GLN A 387 11.69 -2.69 -29.51
CA GLN A 387 12.38 -3.93 -29.16
C GLN A 387 13.55 -4.23 -30.10
N ARG A 388 13.39 -3.97 -31.40
CA ARG A 388 14.49 -4.09 -32.38
C ARG A 388 15.62 -3.12 -32.06
N MET A 389 15.31 -1.86 -31.76
CA MET A 389 16.32 -0.86 -31.37
C MET A 389 17.12 -1.32 -30.15
N PHE A 390 16.44 -1.80 -29.10
CA PHE A 390 17.08 -2.34 -27.90
C PHE A 390 18.02 -3.49 -28.24
N ARG A 391 17.55 -4.46 -29.03
CA ARG A 391 18.34 -5.62 -29.44
C ARG A 391 19.59 -5.25 -30.24
N VAL A 392 19.49 -4.25 -31.13
CA VAL A 392 20.64 -3.77 -31.94
C VAL A 392 21.67 -3.06 -31.07
N LYS A 393 21.23 -2.25 -30.10
CA LYS A 393 22.11 -1.53 -29.17
C LYS A 393 22.65 -2.43 -28.04
N GLY A 394 22.13 -3.64 -27.90
CA GLY A 394 22.51 -4.58 -26.83
C GLY A 394 21.90 -4.23 -25.46
N TRP A 395 20.89 -3.35 -25.44
CA TRP A 395 20.04 -3.14 -24.26
C TRP A 395 18.95 -4.20 -24.25
N ASP A 396 18.41 -4.52 -23.08
CA ASP A 396 17.29 -5.45 -23.02
C ASP A 396 15.96 -4.82 -22.60
N CYS A 397 14.91 -5.39 -23.18
CA CYS A 397 13.53 -4.96 -23.09
C CYS A 397 12.68 -6.19 -22.89
N CYS A 398 11.88 -6.21 -21.83
CA CYS A 398 10.88 -7.24 -21.60
C CYS A 398 9.49 -6.62 -21.61
N THR A 399 8.48 -7.40 -21.97
CA THR A 399 7.09 -6.94 -22.03
C THR A 399 6.25 -7.80 -21.11
N VAL A 400 5.47 -7.14 -20.24
CA VAL A 400 4.70 -7.79 -19.19
C VAL A 400 3.26 -7.32 -19.26
N SER A 401 2.32 -8.27 -19.32
CA SER A 401 0.87 -8.01 -19.37
C SER A 401 0.17 -8.41 -18.06
N ARG A 402 0.77 -9.36 -17.32
CA ARG A 402 0.36 -9.81 -16.00
C ARG A 402 1.57 -9.97 -15.12
N LEU A 403 1.38 -9.81 -13.81
CA LEU A 403 2.47 -9.91 -12.85
C LEU A 403 3.11 -11.31 -12.85
N ASP A 404 2.32 -12.36 -13.10
CA ASP A 404 2.80 -13.75 -13.14
C ASP A 404 3.71 -14.04 -14.35
N ASP A 405 3.66 -13.21 -15.40
CA ASP A 405 4.53 -13.36 -16.57
C ASP A 405 5.95 -12.82 -16.29
N LEU A 406 6.12 -12.01 -15.24
CA LEU A 406 7.36 -11.29 -14.93
C LEU A 406 8.57 -12.23 -14.74
N PRO A 407 8.48 -13.35 -13.99
CA PRO A 407 9.60 -14.28 -13.86
C PRO A 407 9.98 -14.87 -15.22
N GLN A 408 9.02 -15.28 -16.04
CA GLN A 408 9.30 -15.85 -17.36
C GLN A 408 9.98 -14.82 -18.28
N ALA A 409 9.48 -13.59 -18.28
CA ALA A 409 10.02 -12.50 -19.09
C ALA A 409 11.47 -12.13 -18.73
N LEU A 410 11.85 -12.24 -17.45
CA LEU A 410 13.17 -11.84 -16.93
C LEU A 410 14.17 -13.00 -16.78
N GLU A 411 13.71 -14.21 -16.48
CA GLU A 411 14.56 -15.38 -16.21
C GLU A 411 14.82 -16.21 -17.47
N VAL A 412 13.86 -16.29 -18.40
CA VAL A 412 13.97 -17.11 -19.60
C VAL A 412 14.41 -16.27 -20.81
N GLY A 413 14.14 -14.97 -20.78
CA GLY A 413 14.28 -14.05 -21.90
C GLY A 413 13.06 -14.16 -22.82
N ALA A 414 12.64 -13.03 -23.41
CA ALA A 414 11.56 -13.03 -24.39
C ALA A 414 11.91 -13.98 -25.56
N VAL A 415 11.00 -14.92 -25.85
CA VAL A 415 11.06 -15.82 -27.01
C VAL A 415 10.92 -15.01 -28.30
#